data_AF-A0ABD6EUW8-F1
#
_entry.id   AF-A0ABD6EUW8-F1
#
_cell.length_a   1.000
_cell.length_b   1.000
_cell.length_c   1.000
_cell.angle_alpha   90.00
_cell.angle_beta   90.00
_cell.angle_gamma   90.00
#
_symmetry.space_group_name_H-M   'P 1'
#
loop_
_entity.id
_entity.type
_entity.pdbx_description
1 polymer ?
#
loop_
_entity_poly.entity_id
_entity_poly.type
_entity_poly.pdbx_seq_one_letter_code
_entity_poly.pdbx_strand_id
1 'polypeptide(L)'
;MPCHIVKRHIIECYECLPGWGKAVAVGAVALVVYIPFRYWLNRPRSTPIKKDFKEGMVYLYQFPRFKNIPSISPFCLKLETWLRMADIPYENITCCFKTRSLEGTLPFVEYNGVEHPDSALAIRFVVSDDLSDSSHN
;
A
#
# COMPACT_ATOMS: atom_id res chain seq x y z
N MET A 1 -4.68 25.58 41.35
CA MET A 1 -5.66 25.58 40.24
C MET A 1 -5.23 26.51 39.08
N PRO A 2 -4.16 26.21 38.30
CA PRO A 2 -3.74 27.09 37.18
C PRO A 2 -4.23 26.65 35.78
N CYS A 3 -4.68 25.40 35.62
CA CYS A 3 -5.01 24.81 34.31
C CYS A 3 -6.22 25.46 33.60
N HIS A 4 -7.13 26.11 34.34
CA HIS A 4 -8.37 26.66 33.80
C HIS A 4 -8.23 28.07 33.21
N ILE A 5 -7.27 28.85 33.71
CA ILE A 5 -7.02 30.23 33.28
C ILE A 5 -6.31 30.22 31.92
N VAL A 6 -5.32 29.34 31.76
CA VAL A 6 -4.55 29.20 30.52
C VAL A 6 -5.43 28.80 29.33
N LYS A 7 -6.40 27.90 29.54
CA LYS A 7 -7.34 27.49 28.49
C LYS A 7 -8.23 28.65 28.01
N ARG A 8 -8.68 29.54 28.90
CA ARG A 8 -9.53 30.68 28.52
C ARG A 8 -8.78 31.70 27.67
N HIS A 9 -7.55 32.04 28.06
CA HIS A 9 -6.75 33.00 27.30
C HIS A 9 -6.39 32.51 25.90
N ILE A 10 -6.14 31.22 25.72
CA ILE A 10 -5.86 30.65 24.39
C ILE A 10 -7.09 30.74 23.47
N ILE A 11 -8.29 30.53 24.02
CA ILE A 11 -9.55 30.62 23.26
C ILE A 11 -9.86 32.07 22.88
N GLU A 12 -9.70 33.02 23.82
CA GLU A 12 -9.85 34.46 23.54
C GLU A 12 -8.90 34.94 22.45
N CYS A 13 -7.63 34.54 22.50
CA CYS A 13 -6.66 34.91 21.48
C CYS A 13 -7.00 34.35 20.09
N TYR A 14 -7.58 33.14 20.00
CA TYR A 14 -8.01 32.55 18.74
C TYR A 14 -9.27 33.25 18.16
N GLU A 15 -10.21 33.62 19.02
CA GLU A 15 -11.42 34.36 18.64
C GLU A 15 -11.09 35.74 18.05
N CYS A 16 -10.09 36.43 18.61
CA CYS A 16 -9.61 37.76 18.20
C CYS A 16 -8.82 37.80 16.88
N LEU A 17 -8.45 36.66 16.28
CA LEU A 17 -7.75 36.67 14.99
C LEU A 17 -8.71 37.07 13.84
N PRO A 18 -8.28 37.95 12.91
CA PRO A 18 -9.02 38.21 11.67
C PRO A 18 -9.20 36.92 10.86
N GLY A 19 -10.20 36.85 9.98
CA GLY A 19 -10.57 35.61 9.28
C GLY A 19 -9.40 34.91 8.56
N TRP A 20 -8.48 35.68 7.97
CA TRP A 20 -7.26 35.17 7.35
C TRP A 20 -6.29 34.55 8.36
N GLY A 21 -6.22 35.09 9.58
CA GLY A 21 -5.41 34.55 10.67
C GLY A 21 -5.93 33.19 11.17
N LYS A 22 -7.26 33.03 11.26
CA LYS A 22 -7.88 31.72 11.58
C LYS A 22 -7.57 30.68 10.51
N ALA A 23 -7.63 31.06 9.23
CA ALA A 23 -7.29 30.17 8.12
C ALA A 23 -5.82 29.71 8.16
N VAL A 24 -4.87 30.61 8.46
CA VAL A 24 -3.46 30.26 8.63
C VAL A 24 -3.25 29.31 9.81
N ALA A 25 -3.92 29.56 10.95
CA ALA A 25 -3.83 28.69 12.12
C ALA A 25 -4.33 27.27 11.82
N VAL A 26 -5.50 27.14 11.17
CA VAL A 26 -6.04 25.84 10.76
C VAL A 26 -5.13 25.16 9.73
N GLY A 27 -4.62 25.91 8.75
CA GLY A 27 -3.68 25.39 7.75
C GLY A 27 -2.38 24.87 8.38
N ALA A 28 -1.82 25.59 9.35
CA ALA A 28 -0.63 25.16 10.08
C ALA A 28 -0.89 23.88 10.89
N VAL A 29 -2.01 23.79 11.61
CA VAL A 29 -2.41 22.57 12.34
C VAL A 29 -2.61 21.40 11.37
N ALA A 30 -3.30 21.64 10.24
CA ALA A 30 -3.51 20.63 9.22
C ALA A 30 -2.17 20.11 8.67
N LEU A 31 -1.20 20.98 8.37
CA LEU A 31 0.13 20.57 7.92
C LEU A 31 0.91 19.81 9.01
N VAL A 32 0.88 20.28 10.26
CA VAL A 32 1.55 19.63 11.39
C VAL A 32 0.99 18.24 11.67
N VAL A 33 -0.29 17.99 11.41
CA VAL A 33 -0.90 16.66 11.53
C VAL A 33 -0.70 15.84 10.25
N TYR A 34 -0.89 16.45 9.08
CA TYR A 34 -0.86 15.78 7.78
C TYR A 34 0.55 15.33 7.40
N ILE A 35 1.57 16.16 7.57
CA ILE A 35 2.96 15.82 7.18
C ILE A 35 3.47 14.57 7.92
N PRO A 36 3.41 14.46 9.27
CA PRO A 36 3.84 13.24 9.96
C PRO A 36 2.91 12.06 9.67
N PHE A 37 1.59 12.28 9.51
CA PHE A 37 0.67 11.23 9.08
C PHE A 37 1.05 10.66 7.70
N ARG A 38 1.32 11.54 6.73
CA ARG A 38 1.67 11.20 5.36
C ARG A 38 3.08 10.61 5.25
N TYR A 39 4.01 11.07 6.08
CA TYR A 39 5.33 10.46 6.22
C TYR A 39 5.24 9.05 6.84
N TRP A 40 4.40 8.87 7.87
CA TRP A 40 4.19 7.58 8.52
C TRP A 40 3.49 6.58 7.60
N LEU A 41 2.55 7.03 6.75
CA LEU A 41 1.91 6.20 5.74
C LEU A 41 2.87 5.78 4.61
N ASN A 42 3.83 6.64 4.24
CA ASN A 42 4.78 6.38 3.15
C ASN A 42 6.14 5.84 3.64
N ARG A 43 6.19 5.13 4.77
CA ARG A 43 7.48 4.56 5.22
C ARG A 43 7.97 3.52 4.20
N PRO A 44 9.20 3.67 3.67
CA PRO A 44 9.75 2.70 2.75
C PRO A 44 9.83 1.35 3.46
N ARG A 45 9.30 0.32 2.80
CA ARG A 45 9.33 -1.06 3.27
C ARG A 45 10.57 -1.76 2.68
N SER A 46 11.17 -2.69 3.42
CA SER A 46 12.16 -3.60 2.85
C SER A 46 11.47 -4.73 2.10
N THR A 47 11.80 -4.91 0.83
CA THR A 47 11.50 -6.09 0.03
C THR A 47 12.70 -7.06 0.10
N PRO A 48 12.51 -8.39 0.02
CA PRO A 48 11.25 -9.14 -0.08
C PRO A 48 10.53 -9.36 1.28
N ILE A 49 9.21 -9.55 1.25
CA ILE A 49 8.38 -9.88 2.42
C ILE A 49 8.64 -11.32 2.87
N LYS A 50 8.69 -12.25 1.92
CA LYS A 50 9.02 -13.64 2.21
C LYS A 50 10.53 -13.84 1.97
N LYS A 51 11.28 -14.08 3.05
CA LYS A 51 12.73 -14.32 2.97
C LYS A 51 13.06 -15.71 2.46
N ASP A 52 12.17 -16.68 2.71
CA ASP A 52 12.28 -18.07 2.26
C ASP A 52 11.45 -18.28 0.99
N PHE A 53 11.78 -17.55 -0.07
CA PHE A 53 11.09 -17.72 -1.36
C PHE A 53 11.64 -18.92 -2.12
N LYS A 54 10.79 -19.52 -2.96
CA LYS A 54 11.15 -20.65 -3.83
C LYS A 54 11.26 -20.11 -5.24
N GLU A 55 12.37 -20.41 -5.91
CA GLU A 55 12.58 -20.03 -7.31
C GLU A 55 11.50 -20.65 -8.20
N GLY A 56 10.97 -19.85 -9.13
CA GLY A 56 9.88 -20.26 -10.03
C GLY A 56 8.48 -20.28 -9.44
N MET A 57 8.29 -19.85 -8.18
CA MET A 57 6.96 -19.67 -7.57
C MET A 57 6.59 -18.19 -7.50
N VAL A 58 5.36 -17.87 -7.90
CA VAL A 58 4.83 -16.51 -7.82
C VAL A 58 4.13 -16.29 -6.48
N TYR A 59 4.56 -15.31 -5.69
CA TYR A 59 3.91 -14.96 -4.43
C TYR A 59 2.96 -13.78 -4.64
N LEU A 60 1.66 -14.06 -4.61
CA LEU A 60 0.62 -13.07 -4.80
C LEU A 60 0.17 -12.49 -3.45
N TYR A 61 0.37 -11.19 -3.27
CA TYR A 61 -0.08 -10.47 -2.08
C TYR A 61 -1.42 -9.80 -2.35
N GLN A 62 -2.46 -10.23 -1.64
CA GLN A 62 -3.82 -9.73 -1.83
C GLN A 62 -4.59 -9.49 -0.53
N PHE A 63 -5.74 -8.83 -0.68
CA PHE A 63 -6.71 -8.68 0.40
C PHE A 63 -7.21 -10.04 0.90
N PRO A 64 -7.60 -10.13 2.17
CA PRO A 64 -8.13 -11.38 2.72
C PRO A 64 -9.34 -11.84 1.91
N ARG A 65 -9.40 -13.15 1.65
CA ARG A 65 -10.54 -13.78 1.01
C ARG A 65 -11.74 -13.71 1.96
N PHE A 66 -12.89 -13.29 1.44
CA PHE A 66 -14.16 -13.38 2.15
C PHE A 66 -14.90 -14.65 1.72
N LYS A 67 -15.89 -15.08 2.50
CA LYS A 67 -16.62 -16.34 2.28
C LYS A 67 -17.14 -16.52 0.85
N ASN A 68 -17.56 -15.43 0.20
CA ASN A 68 -18.19 -15.46 -1.12
C ASN A 68 -17.37 -14.72 -2.20
N ILE A 69 -16.28 -14.03 -1.83
CA ILE A 69 -15.53 -13.14 -2.73
C ILE A 69 -14.03 -13.39 -2.55
N PRO A 70 -13.29 -13.71 -3.63
CA PRO A 70 -11.85 -13.97 -3.54
C PRO A 70 -11.04 -12.74 -3.12
N SER A 71 -11.40 -11.55 -3.60
CA SER A 71 -10.83 -10.30 -3.12
C SER A 71 -11.77 -9.12 -3.36
N ILE A 72 -11.75 -8.12 -2.47
CA ILE A 72 -12.60 -6.92 -2.58
C ILE A 72 -12.17 -6.01 -3.75
N SER A 73 -10.88 -6.01 -4.10
CA SER A 73 -10.34 -5.16 -5.14
C SER A 73 -10.42 -5.84 -6.52
N PRO A 74 -10.95 -5.16 -7.55
CA PRO A 74 -11.00 -5.72 -8.90
C PRO A 74 -9.61 -6.00 -9.50
N PHE A 75 -8.57 -5.26 -9.07
CA PHE A 75 -7.21 -5.48 -9.54
C PHE A 75 -6.61 -6.78 -8.98
N CYS A 76 -6.91 -7.11 -7.72
CA CYS A 76 -6.54 -8.40 -7.12
C CYS A 76 -7.21 -9.56 -7.87
N LEU A 77 -8.52 -9.44 -8.15
CA LEU A 77 -9.28 -10.43 -8.92
C LEU A 77 -8.71 -10.65 -10.32
N LYS A 78 -8.38 -9.56 -11.03
CA LYS A 78 -7.78 -9.61 -12.37
C LYS A 78 -6.49 -10.42 -12.36
N LEU A 79 -5.58 -10.12 -11.45
CA LEU A 79 -4.28 -10.76 -11.38
C LEU A 79 -4.38 -12.23 -10.96
N GLU A 80 -5.20 -12.54 -9.95
CA GLU A 80 -5.44 -13.92 -9.49
C GLU A 80 -6.05 -14.77 -10.62
N THR A 81 -7.01 -14.21 -11.35
CA THR A 81 -7.66 -14.89 -12.48
C THR A 81 -6.67 -15.11 -13.61
N TRP A 82 -5.84 -14.10 -13.92
CA TRP A 82 -4.83 -14.22 -14.98
C TRP A 82 -3.80 -15.31 -14.66
N LEU A 83 -3.24 -15.32 -13.45
CA LEU A 83 -2.29 -16.36 -13.02
C LEU A 83 -2.90 -17.76 -13.12
N ARG A 84 -4.19 -17.89 -12.76
CA ARG A 84 -4.93 -19.15 -12.87
C ARG A 84 -5.18 -19.58 -14.31
N MET A 85 -5.44 -18.64 -15.22
CA MET A 85 -5.64 -18.93 -16.65
C MET A 85 -4.32 -19.28 -17.35
N ALA A 86 -3.20 -18.72 -16.91
CA ALA A 86 -1.88 -18.98 -17.45
C ALA A 86 -1.23 -20.28 -16.90
N ASP A 87 -1.91 -20.99 -16.00
CA ASP A 87 -1.42 -22.22 -15.33
C ASP A 87 -0.08 -22.04 -14.59
N ILE A 88 0.17 -20.82 -14.10
CA ILE A 88 1.41 -20.46 -13.42
C ILE A 88 1.29 -20.84 -11.95
N PRO A 89 2.27 -21.54 -11.36
CA PRO A 89 2.22 -21.91 -9.95
C PRO A 89 2.36 -20.66 -9.07
N TYR A 90 1.29 -20.32 -8.34
CA TYR A 90 1.28 -19.18 -7.43
C TYR A 90 0.82 -19.55 -6.01
N GLU A 91 1.41 -18.88 -5.03
CA GLU A 91 1.00 -18.94 -3.62
C GLU A 91 0.28 -17.64 -3.25
N ASN A 92 -0.91 -17.78 -2.66
CA ASN A 92 -1.72 -16.64 -2.25
C ASN A 92 -1.45 -16.27 -0.80
N ILE A 93 -0.82 -15.11 -0.59
CA ILE A 93 -0.50 -14.60 0.73
C ILE A 93 -1.55 -13.56 1.11
N THR A 94 -2.42 -13.93 2.05
CA THR A 94 -3.43 -13.02 2.58
C THR A 94 -2.77 -11.96 3.44
N CYS A 95 -2.83 -10.72 2.96
CA CYS A 95 -2.29 -9.58 3.65
C CYS A 95 -3.38 -8.88 4.44
N CYS A 96 -3.10 -8.54 5.68
CA CYS A 96 -3.90 -7.55 6.37
C CYS A 96 -3.71 -6.18 5.69
N PHE A 97 -4.67 -5.25 5.83
CA PHE A 97 -4.68 -3.92 5.19
C PHE A 97 -3.41 -3.06 5.38
N LYS A 98 -2.49 -3.50 6.25
CA LYS A 98 -1.23 -2.85 6.58
C LYS A 98 -0.09 -3.15 5.60
N THR A 99 -0.14 -4.29 4.88
CA THR A 99 0.90 -4.64 3.90
C THR A 99 0.50 -4.09 2.54
N ARG A 100 1.30 -3.17 2.02
CA ARG A 100 1.14 -2.51 0.73
C ARG A 100 2.48 -2.61 0.00
N SER A 101 2.45 -2.55 -1.33
CA SER A 101 3.68 -2.47 -2.13
C SER A 101 4.49 -1.22 -1.76
N LEU A 102 5.76 -1.16 -2.19
CA LEU A 102 6.59 0.04 -2.16
C LEU A 102 5.87 1.29 -2.70
N GLU A 103 5.05 1.12 -3.73
CA GLU A 103 4.27 2.21 -4.34
C GLU A 103 2.94 2.51 -3.61
N GLY A 104 2.61 1.75 -2.56
CA GLY A 104 1.35 1.86 -1.83
C GLY A 104 0.16 1.17 -2.52
N THR A 105 0.40 0.48 -3.64
CA THR A 105 -0.62 -0.24 -4.41
C THR A 105 -0.78 -1.67 -3.90
N LEU A 106 -1.99 -2.20 -4.09
CA LEU A 106 -2.36 -3.61 -3.91
C LEU A 106 -3.23 -3.97 -5.13
N PRO A 107 -3.06 -5.13 -5.78
CA PRO A 107 -2.13 -6.23 -5.46
C PRO A 107 -0.68 -5.93 -5.86
N PHE A 108 0.25 -6.73 -5.33
CA PHE A 108 1.63 -6.82 -5.83
C PHE A 108 2.09 -8.27 -5.79
N VAL A 109 3.14 -8.57 -6.55
CA VAL A 109 3.70 -9.91 -6.71
C VAL A 109 5.15 -9.90 -6.27
N GLU A 110 5.58 -10.94 -5.58
CA GLU A 110 7.00 -11.24 -5.43
C GLU A 110 7.36 -12.44 -6.28
N TYR A 111 8.35 -12.27 -7.16
CA TYR A 111 8.88 -13.32 -8.01
C TYR A 111 10.42 -13.29 -7.92
N ASN A 112 11.03 -14.44 -7.61
CA ASN A 112 12.49 -14.58 -7.45
C ASN A 112 13.15 -13.50 -6.56
N GLY A 113 12.46 -13.06 -5.50
CA GLY A 113 12.95 -12.05 -4.56
C GLY A 113 12.79 -10.60 -5.02
N VAL A 114 12.22 -10.35 -6.20
CA VAL A 114 11.89 -9.02 -6.72
C VAL A 114 10.41 -8.74 -6.51
N GLU A 115 10.08 -7.58 -5.93
CA GLU A 115 8.70 -7.10 -5.81
C GLU A 115 8.31 -6.36 -7.09
N HIS A 116 7.20 -6.78 -7.68
CA HIS A 116 6.57 -6.12 -8.82
C HIS A 116 5.26 -5.45 -8.35
N PRO A 117 5.20 -4.10 -8.34
CA PRO A 117 3.98 -3.39 -8.01
C PRO A 117 2.96 -3.53 -9.15
N ASP A 118 1.68 -3.37 -8.80
CA ASP A 118 0.54 -3.35 -9.74
C ASP A 118 0.29 -4.66 -10.53
N SER A 119 -0.98 -4.88 -10.85
CA SER A 119 -1.46 -6.01 -11.64
C SER A 119 -0.95 -5.99 -13.09
N ALA A 120 -0.87 -4.82 -13.74
CA ALA A 120 -0.50 -4.77 -15.16
C ALA A 120 0.99 -4.99 -15.38
N LEU A 121 1.80 -4.43 -14.48
CA LEU A 121 3.24 -4.54 -14.55
C LEU A 121 3.71 -5.95 -14.16
N ALA A 122 3.14 -6.55 -13.11
CA ALA A 122 3.41 -7.93 -12.74
C ALA A 122 3.16 -8.91 -13.90
N ILE A 123 2.03 -8.78 -14.61
CA ILE A 123 1.71 -9.62 -15.78
C ILE A 123 2.78 -9.49 -16.86
N ARG A 124 3.22 -8.27 -17.16
CA ARG A 124 4.25 -8.03 -18.19
C ARG A 124 5.57 -8.69 -17.84
N PHE A 125 5.97 -8.63 -16.57
CA PHE A 125 7.19 -9.26 -16.11
C PHE A 125 7.12 -10.78 -16.24
N VAL A 126 6.06 -11.40 -15.74
CA VAL A 126 5.87 -12.86 -15.82
C VAL A 126 5.88 -13.34 -17.28
N VAL A 127 5.15 -12.65 -18.17
CA VAL A 127 5.15 -12.97 -19.60
C VAL A 127 6.55 -12.84 -20.23
N SER A 128 7.34 -11.85 -19.81
CA SER A 128 8.68 -11.64 -20.34
C SER A 128 9.63 -12.76 -19.91
N ASP A 129 9.52 -13.22 -18.67
CA ASP A 129 10.30 -14.35 -18.15
C ASP A 129 9.93 -15.65 -18.89
N ASP A 130 8.63 -15.94 -19.08
CA ASP A 130 8.18 -17.12 -19.85
C ASP A 130 8.72 -17.15 -21.29
N LEU A 131 8.79 -15.98 -21.94
CA LEU A 131 9.35 -15.86 -23.29
C LEU A 131 10.87 -16.09 -23.30
N SER A 132 11.57 -15.69 -22.23
CA SER A 132 13.01 -15.91 -22.12
C SER A 132 13.34 -17.40 -21.99
N ASP A 133 12.58 -18.15 -21.18
CA ASP A 133 12.73 -19.60 -21.04
C ASP A 133 12.41 -20.34 -22.35
N SER A 134 11.38 -19.87 -23.07
CA SER A 134 11.01 -20.43 -24.38
C SER A 134 12.07 -20.19 -25.48
N SER A 135 12.94 -19.19 -25.31
CA SER A 135 14.00 -18.87 -26.28
C SER A 135 15.31 -19.64 -26.04
N HIS A 136 15.47 -20.19 -24.83
CA HIS A 136 16.65 -20.95 -24.41
C HIS A 136 16.47 -22.47 -24.50
N ASN A 137 15.30 -22.93 -24.97
CA ASN A 137 14.97 -24.34 -25.20
C ASN A 137 14.60 -24.58 -26.66
#